data_AF-A0A1F9LDF9-F1
#
_entry.id   AF-A0A1F9LDF9-F1
#
_cell.length_a   1.000
_cell.length_b   1.000
_cell.length_c   1.000
_cell.angle_alpha   90.00
_cell.angle_beta   90.00
_cell.angle_gamma   90.00
#
_symmetry.space_group_name_H-M   'P 1'
#
loop_
_entity.id
_entity.type
_entity.pdbx_description
1 polymer ?
#
loop_
_entity_poly.entity_id
_entity_poly.type
_entity_poly.pdbx_seq_one_letter_code
_entity_poly.pdbx_strand_id
1 'polypeptide(L)'
;MLKNKVILITGGTGSFGKKCVEVILKHHSPKKIIVFSRDKLNQFDMAQLFPTETYPVRYFIGDVRDRERLKWAFQGKVAPWFKRL
;
A
#
# COMPACT_ATOMS: atom_id res chain seq x y z
N MET A 1 -8.11 -3.59 -17.42
CA MET A 1 -6.93 -4.40 -17.02
C MET A 1 -6.72 -4.47 -15.50
N LEU A 2 -6.97 -3.41 -14.71
CA LEU A 2 -6.71 -3.39 -13.24
C LEU A 2 -7.95 -3.44 -12.32
N LYS A 3 -9.16 -3.50 -12.90
CA LYS A 3 -10.43 -3.58 -12.16
C LYS A 3 -10.48 -4.81 -11.26
N ASN A 4 -10.90 -4.62 -10.01
CA ASN A 4 -11.06 -5.68 -9.00
C ASN A 4 -9.78 -6.51 -8.73
N LYS A 5 -8.59 -5.95 -8.98
CA LYS A 5 -7.30 -6.58 -8.65
C LYS A 5 -6.73 -6.03 -7.34
N VAL A 6 -5.90 -6.86 -6.68
CA VAL A 6 -5.04 -6.42 -5.58
C VAL A 6 -3.69 -6.03 -6.17
N ILE A 7 -3.24 -4.80 -5.91
CA ILE A 7 -2.05 -4.22 -6.52
C ILE A 7 -1.08 -3.88 -5.40
N LEU A 8 0.17 -4.35 -5.48
CA LEU A 8 1.25 -3.98 -4.55
C LEU A 8 2.18 -2.99 -5.24
N ILE A 9 2.46 -1.87 -4.58
CA ILE A 9 3.38 -0.84 -5.05
C ILE A 9 4.51 -0.70 -4.03
N THR A 10 5.69 -1.23 -4.37
CA THR A 10 6.92 -1.03 -3.59
C THR A 10 7.50 0.35 -3.85
N GLY A 11 8.08 0.98 -2.82
CA GLY A 11 8.50 2.38 -2.92
C GLY A 11 7.31 3.33 -3.15
N GLY A 12 6.10 2.91 -2.78
CA GLY A 12 4.86 3.58 -3.18
C GLY A 12 4.66 4.98 -2.61
N THR A 13 5.46 5.39 -1.63
CA THR A 13 5.46 6.75 -1.07
C THR A 13 6.29 7.76 -1.87
N GLY A 14 7.14 7.31 -2.81
CA GLY A 14 7.87 8.22 -3.69
C GLY A 14 6.96 8.93 -4.68
N SER A 15 7.45 9.97 -5.36
CA SER A 15 6.66 10.80 -6.28
C SER A 15 5.94 9.98 -7.37
N PHE A 16 6.64 9.02 -7.96
CA PHE A 16 6.03 8.11 -8.95
C PHE A 16 4.96 7.23 -8.31
N GLY A 17 5.26 6.60 -7.16
CA GLY A 17 4.33 5.72 -6.46
C GLY A 17 3.03 6.44 -6.08
N LYS A 18 3.15 7.66 -5.54
CA LYS A 18 2.02 8.51 -5.19
C LYS A 18 1.14 8.83 -6.41
N LYS A 19 1.75 9.25 -7.53
CA LYS A 19 0.99 9.53 -8.76
C LYS A 19 0.37 8.27 -9.37
N CYS A 20 1.08 7.15 -9.29
CA CYS A 20 0.58 5.86 -9.74
C CYS A 20 -0.66 5.43 -8.96
N VAL A 21 -0.65 5.57 -7.63
CA VAL A 21 -1.82 5.32 -6.77
C VAL A 21 -2.99 6.21 -7.18
N GLU A 22 -2.78 7.52 -7.33
CA GLU A 22 -3.81 8.47 -7.74
C GLU A 22 -4.46 8.06 -9.08
N VAL A 23 -3.65 7.75 -10.10
CA VAL A 23 -4.13 7.34 -11.43
C VAL A 23 -4.93 6.03 -11.35
N ILE A 24 -4.43 5.04 -10.61
CA ILE A 24 -5.12 3.75 -10.47
C ILE A 24 -6.47 3.93 -9.76
N LEU A 25 -6.51 4.70 -8.68
CA LEU A 25 -7.74 4.98 -7.95
C LEU A 25 -8.76 5.69 -8.84
N LYS A 26 -8.32 6.68 -9.63
CA LYS A 26 -9.19 7.48 -10.50
C LYS A 26 -9.73 6.73 -11.71
N HIS A 27 -8.93 5.84 -12.31
CA HIS A 27 -9.25 5.29 -13.63
C HIS A 27 -9.52 3.78 -13.68
N HIS A 28 -9.22 3.03 -12.61
CA HIS A 28 -9.16 1.57 -12.71
C HIS A 28 -9.95 0.77 -11.67
N SER A 29 -10.55 1.41 -10.65
CA SER A 29 -11.41 0.74 -9.63
C SER A 29 -10.80 -0.58 -9.10
N PRO A 30 -9.61 -0.52 -8.46
CA PRO A 30 -8.96 -1.70 -7.92
C PRO A 30 -9.73 -2.29 -6.74
N LYS A 31 -9.51 -3.58 -6.45
CA LYS A 31 -10.02 -4.20 -5.21
C LYS A 31 -9.27 -3.68 -3.99
N LYS A 32 -7.95 -3.53 -4.12
CA LYS A 32 -7.06 -3.03 -3.06
C LYS A 32 -5.73 -2.58 -3.65
N ILE A 33 -5.17 -1.50 -3.12
CA ILE A 33 -3.79 -1.08 -3.36
C ILE A 33 -3.01 -1.22 -2.05
N ILE A 34 -1.88 -1.90 -2.07
CA ILE A 34 -0.96 -2.03 -0.94
C ILE A 34 0.24 -1.13 -1.24
N VAL A 35 0.41 -0.09 -0.45
CA VAL A 35 1.56 0.82 -0.51
C VAL A 35 2.62 0.29 0.43
N PHE A 36 3.74 -0.18 -0.13
CA PHE A 36 4.85 -0.76 0.62
C PHE A 36 6.05 0.18 0.59
N SER A 37 6.48 0.66 1.75
CA SER A 37 7.64 1.55 1.89
C SER A 37 8.25 1.44 3.29
N ARG A 38 9.47 1.97 3.46
CA ARG A 38 10.23 1.92 4.72
C ARG A 38 9.86 3.04 5.69
N ASP A 39 9.52 4.20 5.14
CA ASP A 39 9.37 5.45 5.89
C ASP A 39 7.93 5.63 6.40
N LYS A 40 7.78 5.84 7.71
CA LYS A 40 6.49 6.04 8.37
C LYS A 40 5.91 7.43 8.12
N LEU A 41 6.74 8.48 8.09
CA LEU A 41 6.29 9.86 7.91
C LEU A 41 5.69 10.02 6.52
N ASN A 42 6.40 9.56 5.51
CA ASN A 42 5.91 9.58 4.13
C ASN A 42 4.62 8.76 3.94
N GLN A 43 4.45 7.65 4.68
CA GLN A 43 3.18 6.90 4.66
C GLN A 43 2.05 7.67 5.36
N PHE A 44 2.35 8.33 6.48
CA PHE A 44 1.39 9.16 7.21
C PHE A 44 0.87 10.32 6.34
N ASP A 45 1.78 11.04 5.68
CA ASP A 45 1.40 12.12 4.75
C ASP A 45 0.56 11.62 3.59
N MET A 46 0.90 10.44 3.06
CA MET A 46 0.13 9.82 2.00
C MET A 46 -1.25 9.33 2.48
N ALA A 47 -1.37 8.88 3.73
CA ALA A 47 -2.63 8.44 4.34
C ALA A 47 -3.59 9.61 4.58
N GLN A 48 -3.09 10.82 4.79
CA GLN A 48 -3.95 12.02 4.83
C GLN A 48 -4.58 12.32 3.46
N LEU A 49 -3.87 12.00 2.37
CA LEU A 49 -4.34 12.23 0.99
C LEU A 49 -5.22 11.10 0.47
N PHE A 50 -4.92 9.86 0.87
CA PHE A 50 -5.71 8.67 0.55
C PHE A 50 -6.07 7.92 1.84
N PRO A 51 -7.06 8.41 2.62
CA PRO A 51 -7.46 7.76 3.86
C PRO A 51 -7.97 6.34 3.62
N THR A 52 -7.63 5.40 4.51
CA THR A 52 -8.00 3.99 4.37
C THR A 52 -9.50 3.73 4.51
N GLU A 53 -10.23 4.69 5.07
CA GLU A 53 -11.68 4.65 5.28
C GLU A 53 -12.44 4.96 3.99
N THR A 54 -11.84 5.77 3.11
CA THR A 54 -12.46 6.25 1.87
C THR A 54 -11.88 5.59 0.62
N TYR A 55 -10.61 5.20 0.65
CA TYR A 55 -9.94 4.57 -0.48
C TYR A 55 -9.58 3.12 -0.17
N PRO A 56 -9.60 2.21 -1.18
CA PRO A 56 -9.19 0.83 -1.02
C PRO A 56 -7.66 0.70 -0.95
N VAL A 57 -6.99 1.54 -0.17
CA VAL A 57 -5.55 1.55 0.02
C VAL A 57 -5.19 0.89 1.36
N ARG A 58 -3.96 0.40 1.46
CA ARG A 58 -3.40 -0.12 2.70
C ARG A 58 -1.92 0.19 2.76
N TYR A 59 -1.49 0.74 3.88
CA TYR A 59 -0.10 1.08 4.13
C TYR A 59 0.61 -0.07 4.83
N PHE A 60 1.76 -0.46 4.30
CA PHE A 60 2.59 -1.53 4.84
C PHE A 60 4.02 -1.04 5.00
N ILE A 61 4.49 -0.97 6.24
CA ILE A 61 5.89 -0.63 6.54
C ILE A 61 6.76 -1.85 6.30
N GLY A 62 7.79 -1.73 5.47
CA GLY A 62 8.77 -2.78 5.23
C GLY A 62 9.87 -2.37 4.26
N ASP A 63 10.93 -3.18 4.21
CA ASP A 63 12.03 -3.02 3.26
C ASP A 63 11.95 -4.12 2.20
N VAL A 64 12.17 -3.78 0.92
CA VAL A 64 12.18 -4.75 -0.19
C VAL A 64 13.35 -5.74 -0.06
N ARG A 65 14.37 -5.37 0.72
CA ARG A 65 15.52 -6.21 1.06
C ARG A 65 15.20 -7.28 2.10
N ASP A 66 14.08 -7.15 2.80
CA ASP A 66 13.57 -8.18 3.71
C ASP A 66 12.59 -9.10 2.97
N ARG A 67 13.09 -10.29 2.60
CA ARG A 67 12.35 -11.29 1.84
C ARG A 67 11.07 -11.74 2.55
N GLU A 68 11.11 -11.96 3.86
CA GLU A 68 9.95 -12.45 4.61
C GLU A 68 8.87 -11.37 4.70
N ARG A 69 9.29 -10.12 4.90
CA ARG A 69 8.37 -8.99 4.94
C ARG A 69 7.74 -8.70 3.59
N LEU A 70 8.48 -8.88 2.50
CA LEU A 70 7.95 -8.78 1.15
C LEU A 70 6.95 -9.90 0.84
N LYS A 71 7.21 -11.15 1.27
CA LYS A 71 6.22 -12.24 1.17
C LYS A 71 4.91 -11.91 1.87
N TRP A 72 4.96 -11.26 3.03
CA TRP A 72 3.74 -10.84 3.74
C TRP A 72 2.96 -9.78 2.97
N ALA A 73 3.67 -8.83 2.34
CA ALA A 73 3.06 -7.82 1.48
C ALA A 73 2.35 -8.45 0.27
N PHE A 74 2.99 -9.43 -0.40
CA PHE A 74 2.37 -10.17 -1.52
C PHE A 74 1.09 -10.91 -1.11
N GLN A 75 1.06 -11.45 0.10
CA GLN A 75 -0.11 -12.18 0.62
C GLN A 75 -1.17 -11.24 1.24
N GLY A 76 -0.91 -9.92 1.29
CA GLY A 76 -1.78 -8.95 1.95
C GLY A 76 -1.97 -9.23 3.44
N LYS A 77 -1.05 -9.95 4.09
CA LYS A 77 -1.16 -10.35 5.49
C LYS A 77 -1.00 -9.14 6.42
N VAL A 78 -1.66 -9.16 7.57
CA VAL A 78 -1.37 -8.22 8.67
C VAL A 78 -0.29 -8.88 9.52
N ALA A 79 0.70 -8.11 9.96
CA ALA A 79 1.71 -8.63 10.88
C ALA A 79 1.00 -9.22 12.12
N PRO A 80 1.39 -10.42 12.60
CA PRO A 80 0.67 -11.13 13.67
C PRO A 80 0.44 -10.28 14.93
N TRP A 81 1.38 -9.38 15.23
CA TRP A 81 1.35 -8.47 16.39
C TRP A 81 0.18 -7.47 16.38
N PHE A 82 -0.43 -7.20 15.21
CA PHE A 82 -1.59 -6.31 15.09
C PHE A 82 -2.94 -7.03 15.36
N LYS A 83 -2.95 -8.36 15.47
CA LYS A 83 -4.17 -9.13 15.82
C LYS A 83 -4.42 -9.25 17.33
N ARG A 84 -3.64 -8.53 18.15
CA ARG A 84 -3.72 -8.54 19.62
C ARG A 84 -4.14 -7.18 20.23
N LEU A 85 -4.60 -6.25 19.40
CA LEU A 85 -5.34 -5.06 19.80
C LEU A 85 -6.75 -5.16 19.22
#